data_AF-A0A1F8PBF0-F1
#
_entry.id   AF-A0A1F8PBF0-F1
#
_cell.length_a   1.000
_cell.length_b   1.000
_cell.length_c   1.000
_cell.angle_alpha   90.00
_cell.angle_beta   90.00
_cell.angle_gamma   90.00
#
_symmetry.space_group_name_H-M   'P 1'
#
loop_
_entity.id
_entity.type
_entity.pdbx_description
1 polymer ?
#
loop_
_entity_poly.entity_id
_entity_poly.type
_entity_poly.pdbx_seq_one_letter_code
_entity_poly.pdbx_strand_id
1 'polypeptide(L)' 'MFSMKCPQCGAESKFSFINNSYEGPRRCWQCRGLFKIKILNNVLIYCEPLSDEEFKKLQEVNDLKSKYRNQP' A
#
# COMPACT_ATOMS: atom_id res chain seq x y z
N MET A 1 6.55 -13.50 9.73
CA MET A 1 5.12 -13.15 9.57
C MET A 1 4.86 -11.89 10.38
N PHE A 2 4.33 -10.85 9.76
CA PHE A 2 4.06 -9.55 10.39
C PHE A 2 2.55 -9.27 10.41
N SER A 3 2.00 -8.72 11.48
CA SER A 3 0.60 -8.28 11.51
C SER A 3 0.50 -6.79 11.85
N MET A 4 -0.42 -6.10 11.19
CA MET A 4 -0.77 -4.72 11.54
C MET A 4 -2.28 -4.51 11.43
N LYS A 5 -2.78 -3.57 12.22
CA LYS A 5 -4.17 -3.09 12.13
C LYS A 5 -4.24 -1.90 11.17
N CYS A 6 -5.33 -1.82 10.42
CA CYS A 6 -5.64 -0.65 9.61
C CYS A 6 -5.89 0.55 10.54
N PRO A 7 -5.20 1.69 10.37
CA PRO A 7 -5.41 2.84 11.24
C PRO A 7 -6.78 3.50 11.07
N GLN A 8 -7.49 3.28 9.95
CA GLN A 8 -8.82 3.85 9.71
C GLN A 8 -9.97 2.99 10.26
N CYS A 9 -9.89 1.66 10.17
CA CYS A 9 -11.03 0.77 10.49
C CYS A 9 -10.70 -0.37 11.46
N GLY A 10 -9.45 -0.45 11.95
CA GLY A 10 -9.02 -1.46 12.90
C GLY A 10 -8.81 -2.86 12.33
N ALA A 11 -9.14 -3.10 11.05
CA ALA A 11 -9.02 -4.40 10.40
C ALA A 11 -7.59 -4.96 10.50
N GLU A 12 -7.44 -6.19 11.00
CA GLU A 12 -6.14 -6.86 11.06
C GLU A 12 -5.71 -7.35 9.67
N SER A 13 -4.43 -7.24 9.36
CA SER A 13 -3.82 -7.75 8.13
C SER A 13 -2.52 -8.46 8.48
N LYS A 14 -2.36 -9.69 7.98
CA LYS A 14 -1.13 -10.48 8.12
C LYS A 14 -0.35 -10.40 6.81
N PHE A 15 0.94 -10.19 6.92
CA PHE A 15 1.87 -10.05 5.82
C PHE A 15 2.97 -11.11 5.92
N SER A 16 3.30 -11.70 4.77
CA SER A 16 4.46 -12.54 4.58
C SER A 16 5.33 -11.90 3.51
N PHE A 17 6.51 -11.44 3.88
CA PHE A 17 7.47 -10.82 2.98
C PHE A 17 8.68 -11.74 2.83
N ILE A 18 9.21 -11.87 1.61
CA ILE A 18 10.41 -12.68 1.34
C ILE A 18 11.65 -12.09 2.03
N ASN A 19 11.77 -10.76 2.04
CA ASN A 19 12.97 -10.05 2.52
C ASN A 19 12.80 -9.38 3.90
N ASN A 20 11.78 -9.74 4.70
CA ASN A 20 11.43 -9.09 5.98
C ASN A 20 11.24 -7.56 5.92
N SER A 21 11.19 -6.99 4.72
CA SER A 21 11.01 -5.55 4.46
C SER A 21 10.04 -5.34 3.32
N TYR A 22 9.25 -4.27 3.40
CA TYR A 22 8.32 -3.85 2.37
C TYR A 22 8.12 -2.34 2.43
N GLU A 23 8.20 -1.66 1.29
CA GLU A 23 7.86 -0.25 1.17
C GLU A 23 6.96 -0.08 -0.05
N GLY A 24 5.78 0.48 0.15
CA GLY A 24 4.84 0.65 -0.95
C GLY A 24 3.43 1.01 -0.53
N PRO A 25 2.53 1.22 -1.51
CA PRO A 25 1.12 1.48 -1.26
C PRO A 25 0.42 0.20 -0.80
N ARG A 26 -0.33 0.31 0.29
CA ARG A 26 -1.24 -0.71 0.82
C ARG A 26 -2.67 -0.23 0.67
N ARG A 27 -3.52 -1.06 0.08
CA ARG A 27 -4.98 -0.91 0.17
C ARG A 27 -5.51 -1.78 1.30
N CYS A 28 -6.28 -1.20 2.22
CA CYS A 28 -6.99 -1.98 3.23
C CYS A 28 -8.00 -2.91 2.55
N TRP A 29 -8.03 -4.18 2.97
CA TRP A 29 -8.99 -5.14 2.43
C TRP A 29 -10.44 -4.82 2.84
N GLN A 30 -10.64 -4.22 4.03
CA GLN A 30 -11.97 -3.93 4.58
C GLN A 30 -12.49 -2.53 4.18
N CYS A 31 -11.85 -1.44 4.63
CA CYS A 31 -12.34 -0.08 4.32
C CYS A 31 -11.90 0.44 2.96
N ARG A 32 -11.08 -0.31 2.21
CA ARG A 32 -10.50 0.09 0.92
C ARG A 32 -9.63 1.36 0.95
N GLY A 33 -9.37 1.91 2.13
CA GLY A 33 -8.46 3.04 2.33
C GLY A 33 -7.04 2.74 1.85
N LEU A 34 -6.37 3.78 1.37
CA LEU A 34 -5.06 3.69 0.76
C LEU A 34 -4.03 4.32 1.67
N PHE A 35 -2.93 3.61 1.84
CA PHE A 35 -1.89 3.98 2.78
C PHE A 35 -0.54 3.78 2.14
N LYS A 36 0.42 4.65 2.42
CA LYS A 36 1.83 4.39 2.19
C LYS A 36 2.37 3.71 3.44
N ILE A 37 2.96 2.52 3.29
CA ILE A 37 3.56 1.81 4.42
C ILE A 37 5.03 1.52 4.17
N LYS A 38 5.80 1.50 5.25
CA LYS A 38 7.18 0.98 5.27
C LYS A 38 7.33 0.04 6.45
N ILE A 39 7.80 -1.15 6.15
CA ILE A 39 8.06 -2.23 7.08
C ILE A 39 9.52 -2.62 6.91
N LEU A 40 10.26 -2.67 8.01
CA LEU A 40 11.66 -3.07 8.04
C LEU A 40 11.86 -4.04 9.20
N ASN A 41 12.49 -5.18 8.95
CA ASN A 41 12.73 -6.22 9.96
C ASN A 41 11.46 -6.64 10.72
N ASN A 42 10.33 -6.78 10.00
CA ASN A 42 9.01 -7.07 10.59
C ASN A 42 8.52 -6.01 11.59
N VAL A 43 8.98 -4.76 11.49
CA VAL A 43 8.49 -3.62 12.27
C VAL A 43 7.87 -2.60 11.32
N LEU A 44 6.66 -2.12 11.64
CA LEU A 44 6.04 -1.01 10.91
C LEU A 44 6.77 0.28 11.27
N ILE A 45 7.47 0.84 10.29
CA ILE A 45 8.18 2.11 10.42
C ILE A 45 7.22 3.28 10.26
N TYR A 46 6.36 3.23 9.24
CA TYR A 46 5.26 4.18 9.08
C TYR A 46 4.07 3.56 8.35
N CYS A 47 2.88 4.10 8.61
CA CYS A 47 1.66 3.84 7.87
C CYS A 47 0.84 5.12 7.81
N GLU A 48 0.91 5.82 6.68
CA GLU A 48 0.26 7.11 6.50
C GLU A 48 -0.84 6.98 5.46
N PRO A 49 -2.02 7.60 5.66
CA PRO A 49 -3.03 7.65 4.63
C PRO A 49 -2.46 8.37 3.41
N LEU A 50 -2.65 7.79 2.23
CA LEU A 50 -2.41 8.50 0.99
C LEU A 50 -3.52 9.53 0.85
N SER A 51 -3.14 10.79 0.71
CA SER A 51 -4.09 11.87 0.42
C SER A 51 -4.76 11.66 -0.95
N ASP A 52 -5.93 12.26 -1.16
CA ASP A 52 -6.64 12.18 -2.44
C ASP A 52 -5.78 12.68 -3.62
N GLU A 53 -4.88 13.64 -3.37
CA GLU A 53 -3.91 14.12 -4.37
C GLU A 53 -2.86 13.06 -4.73
N GLU A 54 -2.31 12.36 -3.74
CA GLU A 54 -1.34 11.29 -3.97
C GLU A 54 -2.00 10.07 -4.61
N PHE A 55 -3.26 9.79 -4.28
CA PHE A 55 -4.01 8.75 -4.94
C PHE A 55 -4.28 9.08 -6.41
N LYS A 56 -4.65 10.33 -6.75
CA LYS A 56 -4.81 10.78 -8.13
C LYS A 56 -3.52 10.61 -8.93
N LYS A 57 -2.37 11.03 -8.37
CA LYS A 57 -1.06 10.84 -9.02
C LYS A 57 -0.74 9.35 -9.25
N LEU A 58 -1.06 8.48 -8.30
CA LEU A 58 -0.87 7.04 -8.45
C LEU A 58 -1.82 6.43 -9.50
N GLN A 59 -3.06 6.92 -9.59
CA GLN A 59 -4.03 6.51 -10.60
C GLN A 59 -3.59 6.94 -12.00
N GLU A 60 -3.14 8.18 -12.17
CA GLU A 60 -2.58 8.68 -13.42
C GLU A 60 -1.36 7.85 -13.85
N VAL A 61 -0.44 7.54 -12.93
CA VAL A 61 0.72 6.68 -13.23
C VAL A 61 0.30 5.26 -13.62
N ASN A 62 -0.73 4.70 -12.98
CA ASN A 62 -1.22 3.36 -13.31
C ASN A 62 -1.96 3.32 -14.66
N ASP A 63 -2.74 4.35 -14.96
CA ASP A 63 -3.42 4.52 -16.25
C ASP A 63 -2.42 4.72 -17.38
N LEU A 64 -1.37 5.53 -17.16
CA LEU A 64 -0.25 5.66 -18.07
C LEU A 64 0.45 4.30 -18.28
N LYS A 65 0.82 3.59 -17.20
CA LYS A 65 1.43 2.25 -17.31
C LYS A 65 0.54 1.25 -18.04
N SER A 66 -0.78 1.34 -17.89
CA SER A 66 -1.74 0.48 -18.60
C SER A 66 -1.84 0.82 -20.08
N LYS A 67 -1.74 2.11 -20.45
CA LYS A 67 -1.61 2.55 -21.85
C LYS A 67 -0.30 2.07 -22.48
N TYR A 68 0.82 2.13 -21.76
CA TYR A 68 2.12 1.63 -22.24
C TYR A 68 2.24 0.09 -22.24
N ARG A 69 1.43 -0.64 -21.44
CA ARG A 69 1.41 -2.12 -21.45
C ARG A 69 0.71 -2.72 -22.67
N ASN A 70 -0.15 -1.95 -23.34
CA ASN A 70 -0.91 -2.38 -24.52
C ASN A 70 -0.42 -1.71 -25.82
N GLN A 71 0.80 -1.16 -25.83
CA GLN A 71 1.47 -0.83 -27.10
C GLN A 71 2.18 -2.09 -27.63
N PRO A 72 1.96 -2.51 -28.89
CA PRO A 72 2.68 -3.62 -29.53
C PRO A 72 4.16 -3.30 -29.74
#